data_AF-A0A4Y2D9C4-F1
#
_entry.id   AF-A0A4Y2D9C4-F1
#
_cell.length_a   1.000
_cell.length_b   1.000
_cell.length_c   1.000
_cell.angle_alpha   90.00
_cell.angle_beta   90.00
_cell.angle_gamma   90.00
#
_symmetry.space_group_name_H-M   'P 1'
#
loop_
_entity.id
_entity.type
_entity.pdbx_description
1 polymer ?
#
loop_
_entity_poly.entity_id
_entity_poly.type
_entity_poly.pdbx_seq_one_letter_code
_entity_poly.pdbx_strand_id
1 'polypeptide(L)'
;MYSHSASRYWESDGKIPKEDRAECKDIARQLVEDDPGRNINVILGGGRGNFLPGKKKDSEMWTEMGRREDKRNLIVDWMKDKKNRHLSYKYVSTKEDFDRLDPNKTDYLLGLFNYQHMAYEVDRDSGPEGEPSLSEMTKKAIEILRKNPLGYFLMVEGGRIDHSHHFNNAHRALEDTLALEDAVITALQMTRPDDTLLVVTSDHSHVFAFGGTPKRGNPILGLDNKESDVDYMPYTTLLYANGPGYNRNFPTGRENLTDKDTEDINYVQQSAVPRRWDTHGGEDVPVYAHGPMAHLFRGVLEQTYIPHAMAYAACIGHHRDDCERRRRHAFHRQVIDCPSPHVESSTRVTSYDLALLWLMVIGLLIR
;
A
#
# COMPACT_ATOMS: atom_id res chain seq x y z
N MET A 1 -0.44 -1.71 12.88
CA MET A 1 0.78 -2.54 12.85
C MET A 1 1.56 -2.60 14.16
N TYR A 2 1.85 -1.47 14.82
CA TYR A 2 2.68 -1.47 16.03
C TYR A 2 2.18 -0.59 17.18
N SER A 3 1.50 0.52 16.88
CA SER A 3 1.14 1.52 17.88
C SER A 3 -0.23 1.27 18.52
N HIS A 4 -0.34 1.71 19.77
CA HIS A 4 -1.57 1.86 20.53
C HIS A 4 -1.63 3.31 21.01
N SER A 5 -2.47 4.13 20.38
CA SER A 5 -2.58 5.55 20.68
C SER A 5 -4.04 5.96 20.71
N ALA A 6 -4.41 6.81 21.68
CA ALA A 6 -5.74 7.40 21.74
C ALA A 6 -5.98 8.42 20.61
N SER A 7 -4.92 8.92 19.98
CA SER A 7 -5.00 9.84 18.86
C SER A 7 -3.96 9.51 17.79
N ARG A 8 -4.40 9.45 16.53
CA ARG A 8 -3.52 9.30 15.37
C ARG A 8 -2.56 10.48 15.17
N TYR A 9 -2.88 11.64 15.73
CA TYR A 9 -2.06 12.86 15.59
C TYR A 9 -0.85 12.90 16.52
N TRP A 10 -0.74 11.97 17.48
CA TRP A 10 0.37 11.90 18.43
C TRP A 10 1.62 11.26 17.81
N GLU A 11 2.01 11.74 16.64
CA GLU A 11 3.16 11.23 15.87
C GLU A 11 4.50 11.52 16.56
N SER A 12 4.59 12.68 17.22
CA SER A 12 5.70 13.08 18.09
C SER A 12 5.18 13.60 19.41
N ASP A 13 6.04 13.69 20.42
CA ASP A 13 5.72 14.19 21.76
C ASP A 13 5.16 15.62 21.74
N GLY A 14 5.61 16.46 20.81
CA GLY A 14 5.09 17.81 20.62
C GLY A 14 3.59 17.86 20.29
N LYS A 15 3.01 16.79 19.76
CA LYS A 15 1.58 16.68 19.41
C LYS A 15 0.71 16.12 20.53
N ILE A 16 1.32 15.57 21.58
CA ILE A 16 0.59 15.10 22.77
C ILE A 16 0.25 16.31 23.65
N PRO A 17 -0.99 16.42 24.18
CA PRO A 17 -1.33 17.40 25.21
C PRO A 17 -0.32 17.38 26.37
N LYS A 18 0.02 18.55 26.91
CA LYS A 18 1.15 18.66 27.87
C LYS A 18 0.92 17.83 29.14
N GLU A 19 -0.33 17.74 29.57
CA GLU A 19 -0.82 16.95 30.69
C GLU A 19 -0.61 15.44 30.50
N ASP A 20 -0.68 14.94 29.27
CA ASP A 20 -0.60 13.50 28.97
C ASP A 20 0.82 13.03 28.63
N ARG A 21 1.75 13.95 28.31
CA ARG A 21 3.12 13.64 27.83
C ARG A 21 3.95 12.79 28.81
N ALA A 22 3.63 12.82 30.10
CA ALA A 22 4.35 12.02 31.10
C ALA A 22 3.95 10.55 31.08
N GLU A 23 2.71 10.24 30.70
CA GLU A 23 2.12 8.90 30.79
C GLU A 23 1.98 8.25 29.40
N CYS A 24 1.78 9.07 28.36
CA CYS A 24 1.57 8.62 26.99
C CYS A 24 2.86 8.68 26.15
N LYS A 25 3.14 7.61 25.40
CA LYS A 25 4.20 7.59 24.39
C LYS A 25 3.65 7.98 23.03
N ASP A 26 4.35 8.88 22.34
CA ASP A 26 4.08 9.18 20.93
C ASP A 26 4.35 7.99 20.01
N ILE A 27 3.71 7.99 18.84
CA ILE A 27 3.78 6.90 17.86
C ILE A 27 5.23 6.63 17.44
N ALA A 28 6.05 7.66 17.21
CA ALA A 28 7.46 7.47 16.85
C ALA A 28 8.27 6.80 17.97
N ARG A 29 7.99 7.11 19.24
CA ARG A 29 8.58 6.37 20.37
C ARG A 29 8.14 4.92 20.42
N GLN A 30 6.84 4.64 20.23
CA GLN A 30 6.34 3.26 20.23
C GLN A 30 7.00 2.42 19.12
N LEU A 31 7.27 3.01 17.96
CA LEU A 31 7.99 2.35 16.87
C LEU A 31 9.44 1.97 17.26
N VAL A 32 10.12 2.81 18.04
CA VAL A 32 11.55 2.60 18.37
C VAL A 32 11.74 1.80 19.66
N GLU A 33 10.82 1.91 20.62
CA GLU A 33 10.99 1.42 21.99
C GLU A 33 10.17 0.18 22.33
N ASP A 34 9.00 0.01 21.73
CA ASP A 34 8.01 -0.98 22.16
C ASP A 34 7.88 -2.13 21.17
N ASP A 35 7.38 -3.28 21.64
CA ASP A 35 7.02 -4.39 20.76
C ASP A 35 5.62 -4.15 20.17
N PRO A 36 5.38 -4.44 18.87
CA PRO A 36 6.32 -5.05 17.93
C PRO A 36 7.29 -4.08 17.24
N GLY A 37 7.11 -2.76 17.38
CA GLY A 37 7.84 -1.71 16.66
C GLY A 37 9.36 -1.87 16.65
N ARG A 38 9.98 -2.00 17.82
CA ARG A 38 11.45 -2.13 17.96
C ARG A 38 12.02 -3.38 17.29
N ASN A 39 11.18 -4.36 16.97
CA ASN A 39 11.57 -5.61 16.31
C ASN A 39 11.18 -5.67 14.83
N ILE A 40 10.63 -4.59 14.25
CA ILE A 40 10.39 -4.52 12.81
C ILE A 40 11.75 -4.49 12.08
N ASN A 41 11.97 -5.46 11.20
CA ASN A 41 13.20 -5.58 10.42
C ASN A 41 13.36 -4.48 9.37
N VAL A 42 12.29 -4.06 8.70
CA VAL A 42 12.36 -3.07 7.62
C VAL A 42 11.30 -2.02 7.83
N ILE A 43 11.72 -0.76 7.99
CA ILE A 43 10.87 0.43 8.09
C ILE A 43 11.35 1.39 7.00
N LEU A 44 10.52 1.64 5.99
CA LEU A 44 10.84 2.49 4.85
C LEU A 44 9.70 3.49 4.65
N GLY A 45 10.01 4.77 4.49
CA GLY A 45 9.02 5.80 4.24
C GLY A 45 9.55 7.21 4.50
N GLY A 46 8.65 8.14 4.82
CA GLY A 46 8.99 9.49 5.25
C GLY A 46 8.95 9.68 6.78
N GLY A 47 8.87 10.92 7.22
CA GLY A 47 8.52 11.30 8.59
C GLY A 47 9.71 11.60 9.50
N ARG A 48 10.91 11.87 8.95
CA ARG A 48 12.12 12.17 9.75
C ARG A 48 11.89 13.22 10.82
N GLY A 49 11.07 14.25 10.54
CA GLY A 49 10.77 15.33 11.48
C GLY A 49 10.26 14.85 12.83
N ASN A 50 9.50 13.74 12.88
CA ASN A 50 8.95 13.17 14.11
C ASN A 50 10.00 12.47 14.99
N PHE A 51 11.18 12.17 14.44
CA PHE A 51 12.29 11.49 15.13
C PHE A 51 13.39 12.46 15.59
N LEU A 52 13.38 13.71 15.12
CA LEU A 52 14.44 14.69 15.36
C LEU A 52 14.10 15.67 16.49
N PRO A 53 15.10 16.09 17.30
CA PRO A 53 14.93 17.16 18.28
C PRO A 53 14.52 18.49 17.65
N GLY A 54 13.68 19.27 18.33
CA GLY A 54 13.16 20.58 17.89
C GLY A 54 14.19 21.64 17.51
N LYS A 55 15.44 21.48 17.96
CA LYS A 55 16.56 22.40 17.67
C LYS A 55 17.56 21.84 16.66
N LYS A 56 17.30 20.65 16.11
CA LYS A 56 18.18 20.00 15.14
C LYS A 56 17.58 20.18 13.75
N LYS A 57 18.37 20.72 12.83
CA LYS A 57 18.02 20.78 11.40
C LYS A 57 17.91 19.38 10.82
N ASP A 58 16.96 19.19 9.92
CA ASP A 58 16.92 17.99 9.08
C ASP A 58 18.15 17.94 8.17
N SER A 59 18.67 16.73 7.91
CA SER A 59 19.91 16.55 7.14
C SER A 59 19.72 16.84 5.65
N GLU A 60 18.52 16.60 5.11
CA GLU A 60 18.22 16.80 3.69
C GLU A 60 17.43 18.10 3.46
N MET A 61 16.64 18.54 4.45
CA MET A 61 15.86 19.78 4.42
C MET A 61 16.37 20.80 5.44
N TRP A 62 17.45 21.50 5.10
CA TRP A 62 18.19 22.41 5.99
C TRP A 62 17.41 23.61 6.59
N THR A 63 16.21 23.90 6.08
CA THR A 63 15.27 24.90 6.62
C THR A 63 14.31 24.34 7.66
N GLU A 64 14.13 23.01 7.68
CA GLU A 64 13.20 22.32 8.58
C GLU A 64 13.90 21.90 9.87
N MET A 65 13.17 22.03 10.99
CA MET A 65 13.63 21.62 12.31
C MET A 65 12.89 20.37 12.76
N GLY A 66 13.51 19.54 13.60
CA GLY A 66 12.80 18.42 14.23
C GLY A 66 11.54 18.85 14.98
N ARG A 67 10.68 17.89 15.33
CA ARG A 67 9.39 18.14 16.00
C ARG A 67 9.37 17.71 17.46
N ARG A 68 10.46 17.11 17.95
CA ARG A 68 10.50 16.58 19.31
C ARG A 68 10.86 17.64 20.34
N GLU A 69 10.04 17.80 21.36
CA GLU A 69 10.26 18.74 22.46
C GLU A 69 11.10 18.12 23.60
N ASP A 70 11.10 16.79 23.71
CA ASP A 70 11.89 15.99 24.66
C ASP A 70 13.41 15.96 24.36
N LYS A 71 13.84 16.65 23.30
CA LYS A 71 15.23 16.77 22.83
C LYS A 71 15.86 15.45 22.39
N ARG A 72 15.09 14.37 22.21
CA ARG A 72 15.62 13.07 21.81
C ARG A 72 15.79 12.98 20.31
N ASN A 73 16.76 12.17 19.89
CA ASN A 73 16.93 11.78 18.50
C ASN A 73 16.65 10.29 18.40
N LEU A 74 15.45 9.95 17.94
CA LEU A 74 14.98 8.57 17.93
C LEU A 74 15.68 7.71 16.86
N ILE A 75 16.25 8.31 15.81
CA ILE A 75 17.09 7.61 14.83
C ILE A 75 18.36 7.09 15.53
N VAL A 76 19.00 7.93 16.33
CA VAL A 76 20.16 7.54 17.15
C VAL A 76 19.78 6.50 18.19
N ASP A 77 18.63 6.65 18.84
CA ASP A 77 18.16 5.69 19.85
C ASP A 77 17.88 4.31 19.21
N TRP A 78 17.25 4.27 18.03
CA TRP A 78 17.04 3.04 17.26
C TRP A 78 18.37 2.36 16.90
N MET A 79 19.35 3.11 16.38
CA MET A 79 20.67 2.57 16.04
C MET A 79 21.41 2.06 17.28
N LYS A 80 21.31 2.75 18.41
CA LYS A 80 21.89 2.31 19.69
C LYS A 80 21.27 1.00 20.16
N ASP A 81 19.94 0.84 20.07
CA ASP A 81 19.28 -0.42 20.40
C ASP A 81 19.83 -1.58 19.55
N LYS A 82 19.87 -1.42 18.23
CA LYS A 82 20.39 -2.47 17.33
C LYS A 82 21.84 -2.82 17.63
N LYS A 83 22.67 -1.80 17.88
CA LYS A 83 24.07 -1.98 18.28
C LYS A 83 24.20 -2.75 19.60
N ASN A 84 23.44 -2.35 20.63
CA ASN A 84 23.49 -2.99 21.95
C ASN A 84 23.02 -4.46 21.90
N ARG A 85 22.13 -4.77 20.98
CA ARG A 85 21.64 -6.13 20.72
C ARG A 85 22.52 -6.93 19.75
N HIS A 86 23.63 -6.36 19.28
CA HIS A 86 24.55 -6.99 18.32
C HIS A 86 23.87 -7.41 17.01
N LEU A 87 22.91 -6.63 16.53
CA LEU A 87 22.17 -6.87 15.30
C LEU A 87 22.83 -6.13 14.13
N SER A 88 22.77 -6.69 12.91
CA SER A 88 23.21 -5.95 11.72
C SER A 88 22.15 -4.94 11.30
N TYR A 89 22.50 -3.65 11.26
CA TYR A 89 21.54 -2.60 10.94
C TYR A 89 22.11 -1.51 10.03
N LYS A 90 21.20 -0.82 9.32
CA LYS A 90 21.49 0.36 8.52
C LYS A 90 20.39 1.42 8.68
N TYR A 91 20.82 2.68 8.67
CA TYR A 91 19.95 3.83 8.50
C TYR A 91 20.31 4.51 7.17
N VAL A 92 19.31 4.89 6.39
CA VAL A 92 19.46 5.60 5.11
C VAL A 92 18.44 6.72 4.99
N SER A 93 18.80 7.83 4.33
CA SER A 93 17.89 8.97 4.12
C SER A 93 17.81 9.48 2.68
N THR A 94 18.63 8.96 1.78
CA THR A 94 18.66 9.34 0.36
C THR A 94 18.52 8.10 -0.53
N LYS A 95 18.14 8.31 -1.79
CA LYS A 95 18.09 7.24 -2.78
C LYS A 95 19.47 6.60 -3.02
N GLU A 96 20.54 7.38 -3.04
CA GLU A 96 21.89 6.83 -3.24
C GLU A 96 22.31 5.87 -2.12
N ASP A 97 22.06 6.24 -0.86
CA ASP A 97 22.35 5.36 0.28
C ASP A 97 21.49 4.10 0.26
N PHE A 98 20.23 4.23 -0.16
CA PHE A 98 19.31 3.11 -0.34
C PHE A 98 19.77 2.14 -1.43
N ASP A 99 20.22 2.66 -2.58
CA ASP A 99 20.65 1.85 -3.73
C ASP A 99 21.98 1.13 -3.43
N ARG A 100 22.90 1.77 -2.70
CA ARG A 100 24.19 1.19 -2.29
C ARG A 100 24.07 0.11 -1.20
N LEU A 101 22.92 0.01 -0.53
CA LEU A 101 22.71 -0.93 0.56
C LEU A 101 22.68 -2.39 0.07
N ASP A 102 23.57 -3.21 0.64
CA ASP A 102 23.58 -4.67 0.47
C ASP A 102 22.52 -5.33 1.38
N PRO A 103 21.42 -5.87 0.82
CA PRO A 103 20.35 -6.48 1.62
C PRO A 103 20.81 -7.78 2.30
N ASN A 104 21.80 -8.49 1.75
CA ASN A 104 22.27 -9.75 2.31
C ASN A 104 22.95 -9.54 3.67
N LYS A 105 23.62 -8.40 3.85
CA LYS A 105 24.36 -8.05 5.07
C LYS A 105 23.55 -7.22 6.06
N THR A 106 22.31 -6.87 5.75
CA THR A 106 21.47 -5.98 6.58
C THR A 106 20.28 -6.76 7.13
N ASP A 107 20.11 -6.80 8.46
CA ASP A 107 18.97 -7.49 9.09
C ASP A 107 17.90 -6.51 9.57
N TYR A 108 18.30 -5.28 9.88
CA TYR A 108 17.44 -4.17 10.28
C TYR A 108 17.71 -2.93 9.41
N LEU A 109 16.68 -2.40 8.77
CA LEU A 109 16.76 -1.20 7.92
C LEU A 109 15.74 -0.17 8.38
N LEU A 110 16.23 1.03 8.68
CA LEU A 110 15.41 2.23 8.85
C LEU A 110 15.72 3.21 7.71
N GLY A 111 14.83 3.33 6.74
CA GLY A 111 14.92 4.30 5.65
C GLY A 111 13.89 5.40 5.85
N LEU A 112 14.34 6.63 6.06
CA LEU A 112 13.47 7.80 6.21
C LEU A 112 13.84 8.85 5.17
N PHE A 113 13.12 8.88 4.05
CA PHE A 113 13.53 9.58 2.82
C PHE A 113 13.03 11.02 2.71
N ASN A 114 12.02 11.40 3.50
CA ASN A 114 11.54 12.79 3.56
C ASN A 114 11.31 13.26 5.01
N TYR A 115 11.34 14.58 5.22
CA TYR A 115 11.05 15.23 6.49
C TYR A 115 9.61 14.95 6.96
N GLN A 116 8.64 14.96 6.04
CA GLN A 116 7.24 14.57 6.27
C GLN A 116 6.88 13.34 5.44
N HIS A 117 5.68 13.29 4.85
CA HIS A 117 5.35 12.34 3.80
C HIS A 117 6.39 12.37 2.68
N MET A 118 6.59 11.23 2.03
CA MET A 118 7.30 11.15 0.75
C MET A 118 6.59 11.99 -0.31
N ALA A 119 7.31 12.34 -1.38
CA ALA A 119 6.72 13.05 -2.52
C ALA A 119 5.57 12.24 -3.14
N TYR A 120 4.68 12.93 -3.86
CA TYR A 120 3.80 12.24 -4.82
C TYR A 120 4.67 11.61 -5.91
N GLU A 121 4.27 10.47 -6.49
CA GLU A 121 5.14 9.76 -7.45
C GLU A 121 5.56 10.65 -8.63
N VAL A 122 4.63 11.40 -9.19
CA VAL A 122 4.89 12.32 -10.30
C VAL A 122 5.78 13.52 -9.92
N ASP A 123 5.87 13.88 -8.64
CA ASP A 123 6.73 14.96 -8.14
C ASP A 123 8.07 14.42 -7.57
N ARG A 124 8.29 13.11 -7.58
CA ARG A 124 9.41 12.46 -6.92
C ARG A 124 10.74 12.81 -7.59
N ASP A 125 11.69 13.32 -6.81
CA ASP A 125 13.08 13.38 -7.26
C ASP A 125 13.67 11.97 -7.24
N SER A 126 13.96 11.42 -8.42
CA SER A 126 14.59 10.10 -8.58
C SER A 126 16.12 10.16 -8.62
N GLY A 127 16.72 11.33 -8.36
CA GLY A 127 18.16 11.54 -8.31
C GLY A 127 18.82 10.98 -7.04
N PRO A 128 20.15 11.10 -6.91
CA PRO A 128 20.92 10.55 -5.79
C PRO A 128 20.47 11.03 -4.40
N GLU A 129 20.14 12.32 -4.27
CA GLU A 129 19.64 12.96 -3.04
C GLU A 129 18.12 12.83 -2.87
N GLY A 130 17.45 12.17 -3.82
CA GLY A 130 16.01 12.03 -3.89
C GLY A 130 15.47 10.83 -3.12
N GLU A 131 14.33 10.32 -3.58
CA GLU A 131 13.55 9.28 -2.91
C GLU A 131 13.42 8.00 -3.77
N PRO A 132 13.53 6.80 -3.15
CA PRO A 132 13.20 5.57 -3.84
C PRO A 132 11.70 5.47 -4.13
N SER A 133 11.31 4.81 -5.23
CA SER A 133 9.89 4.56 -5.52
C SER A 133 9.28 3.52 -4.56
N LEU A 134 7.95 3.43 -4.53
CA LEU A 134 7.24 2.42 -3.72
C LEU A 134 7.60 0.98 -4.14
N SER A 135 7.78 0.75 -5.45
CA SER A 135 8.27 -0.51 -6.00
C SER A 135 9.72 -0.81 -5.55
N GLU A 136 10.61 0.18 -5.59
CA GLU A 136 12.00 0.02 -5.14
C GLU A 136 12.07 -0.32 -3.64
N MET A 137 11.31 0.39 -2.80
CA MET A 137 11.20 0.11 -1.37
C MET A 137 10.65 -1.30 -1.10
N THR A 138 9.61 -1.70 -1.83
CA THR A 138 9.01 -3.04 -1.74
C THR A 138 10.04 -4.12 -2.08
N LYS A 139 10.76 -3.95 -3.20
CA LYS A 139 11.84 -4.86 -3.60
C LYS A 139 12.88 -5.02 -2.50
N LYS A 140 13.43 -3.92 -1.98
CA LYS A 140 14.47 -3.97 -0.94
C LYS A 140 13.96 -4.61 0.35
N ALA A 141 12.72 -4.32 0.74
CA ALA A 141 12.10 -4.95 1.89
C ALA A 141 12.00 -6.47 1.72
N ILE A 142 11.53 -6.95 0.57
CA ILE A 142 11.45 -8.38 0.30
C ILE A 142 12.85 -9.03 0.24
N GLU A 143 13.86 -8.36 -0.32
CA GLU A 143 15.25 -8.85 -0.35
C GLU A 143 15.82 -9.08 1.06
N ILE A 144 15.50 -8.20 2.02
CA ILE A 144 15.94 -8.34 3.42
C ILE A 144 15.11 -9.39 4.16
N LEU A 145 13.77 -9.32 4.04
CA LEU A 145 12.84 -10.14 4.81
C LEU A 145 12.87 -11.63 4.39
N ARG A 146 13.09 -11.92 3.11
CA ARG A 146 13.14 -13.31 2.59
C ARG A 146 14.27 -14.16 3.20
N LYS A 147 15.25 -13.52 3.86
CA LYS A 147 16.33 -14.24 4.55
C LYS A 147 15.82 -15.03 5.75
N ASN A 148 14.65 -14.70 6.29
CA ASN A 148 14.05 -15.45 7.39
C ASN A 148 13.34 -16.72 6.87
N PRO A 149 13.84 -17.93 7.17
CA PRO A 149 13.23 -19.17 6.70
C PRO A 149 11.87 -19.46 7.34
N LEU A 150 11.48 -18.74 8.40
CA LEU A 150 10.16 -18.84 9.02
C LEU A 150 9.08 -18.02 8.31
N GLY A 151 9.46 -17.27 7.26
CA GLY A 151 8.58 -16.35 6.55
C GLY A 151 8.60 -14.94 7.15
N TYR A 152 7.80 -14.06 6.56
CA TYR A 152 7.69 -12.66 6.96
C TYR A 152 6.28 -12.12 6.73
N PHE A 153 5.98 -11.02 7.40
CA PHE A 153 4.84 -10.16 7.08
C PHE A 153 5.38 -8.84 6.52
N LEU A 154 4.78 -8.35 5.43
CA LEU A 154 5.10 -7.06 4.83
C LEU A 154 3.81 -6.30 4.59
N MET A 155 3.77 -5.04 5.03
CA MET A 155 2.73 -4.07 4.67
C MET A 155 3.37 -3.01 3.78
N VAL A 156 2.74 -2.76 2.63
CA VAL A 156 3.12 -1.72 1.67
C VAL A 156 1.89 -0.83 1.51
N GLU A 157 2.06 0.48 1.62
CA GLU A 157 0.96 1.45 1.63
C GLU A 157 1.20 2.52 0.56
N GLY A 158 0.27 2.63 -0.40
CA GLY A 158 0.20 3.74 -1.35
C GLY A 158 -0.44 4.99 -0.72
N GLY A 159 0.05 5.44 0.43
CA GLY A 159 -0.66 6.41 1.29
C GLY A 159 -0.79 7.82 0.73
N ARG A 160 -0.16 8.12 -0.42
CA ARG A 160 -0.27 9.42 -1.09
C ARG A 160 -1.52 9.54 -1.98
N ILE A 161 -2.15 8.42 -2.34
CA ILE A 161 -3.43 8.37 -3.06
C ILE A 161 -4.51 9.17 -2.32
N ASP A 162 -4.68 8.90 -1.01
CA ASP A 162 -5.61 9.62 -0.12
C ASP A 162 -5.34 11.13 -0.08
N HIS A 163 -4.07 11.51 0.15
CA HIS A 163 -3.68 12.91 0.18
C HIS A 163 -3.99 13.63 -1.14
N SER A 164 -3.73 12.99 -2.29
CA SER A 164 -4.06 13.54 -3.60
C SER A 164 -5.57 13.77 -3.75
N HIS A 165 -6.40 12.81 -3.36
CA HIS A 165 -7.86 12.96 -3.38
C HIS A 165 -8.34 14.05 -2.43
N HIS A 166 -7.77 14.17 -1.23
CA HIS A 166 -8.03 15.27 -0.30
C HIS A 166 -7.85 16.65 -0.93
N PHE A 167 -6.95 16.79 -1.90
CA PHE A 167 -6.75 18.04 -2.64
C PHE A 167 -7.55 18.13 -3.96
N ASN A 168 -8.48 17.20 -4.22
CA ASN A 168 -9.15 17.01 -5.50
C ASN A 168 -8.17 16.98 -6.68
N ASN A 169 -6.99 16.39 -6.51
CA ASN A 169 -5.99 16.24 -7.57
C ASN A 169 -5.98 14.78 -8.05
N ALA A 170 -6.83 14.49 -9.04
CA ALA A 170 -6.95 13.15 -9.59
C ALA A 170 -5.72 12.70 -10.38
N HIS A 171 -4.96 13.62 -10.98
CA HIS A 171 -3.72 13.27 -11.68
C HIS A 171 -2.76 12.56 -10.73
N ARG A 172 -2.42 13.21 -9.61
CA ARG A 172 -1.54 12.63 -8.59
C ARG A 172 -2.13 11.39 -7.93
N ALA A 173 -3.44 11.36 -7.68
CA ALA A 173 -4.09 10.20 -7.08
C ALA A 173 -3.98 8.94 -7.97
N LEU A 174 -4.15 9.10 -9.29
CA LEU A 174 -4.02 8.02 -10.24
C LEU A 174 -2.56 7.59 -10.44
N GLU A 175 -1.62 8.54 -10.52
CA GLU A 175 -0.18 8.22 -10.60
C GLU A 175 0.32 7.48 -9.35
N ASP A 176 -0.08 7.90 -8.14
CA ASP A 176 0.25 7.17 -6.91
C ASP A 176 -0.43 5.78 -6.87
N THR A 177 -1.59 5.63 -7.51
CA THR A 177 -2.26 4.32 -7.65
C THR A 177 -1.47 3.40 -8.57
N LEU A 178 -0.92 3.91 -9.67
CA LEU A 178 0.00 3.18 -10.55
C LEU A 178 1.30 2.82 -9.83
N ALA A 179 1.82 3.70 -8.97
CA ALA A 179 2.99 3.39 -8.13
C ALA A 179 2.74 2.21 -7.16
N LEU A 180 1.51 2.11 -6.62
CA LEU A 180 1.08 0.95 -5.82
C LEU A 180 0.92 -0.31 -6.70
N GLU A 181 0.37 -0.18 -7.90
CA GLU A 181 0.30 -1.28 -8.87
C GLU A 181 1.69 -1.85 -9.18
N ASP A 182 2.68 -0.99 -9.46
CA ASP A 182 4.06 -1.39 -9.70
C ASP A 182 4.67 -2.11 -8.50
N ALA A 183 4.35 -1.67 -7.27
CA ALA A 183 4.78 -2.36 -6.05
C ALA A 183 4.14 -3.75 -5.91
N VAL A 184 2.86 -3.90 -6.26
CA VAL A 184 2.17 -5.20 -6.31
C VAL A 184 2.79 -6.12 -7.35
N ILE A 185 3.04 -5.62 -8.57
CA ILE A 185 3.72 -6.37 -9.64
C ILE A 185 5.10 -6.83 -9.17
N THR A 186 5.85 -5.93 -8.53
CA THR A 186 7.17 -6.23 -7.96
C THR A 186 7.08 -7.36 -6.95
N ALA A 187 6.12 -7.30 -6.01
CA ALA A 187 5.92 -8.36 -5.02
C ALA A 187 5.55 -9.70 -5.67
N LEU A 188 4.66 -9.70 -6.67
CA LEU A 188 4.26 -10.90 -7.43
C LEU A 188 5.46 -11.54 -8.15
N GLN A 189 6.35 -10.74 -8.75
CA GLN A 189 7.55 -11.24 -9.42
C GLN A 189 8.61 -11.78 -8.45
N MET A 190 8.61 -11.29 -7.21
CA MET A 190 9.65 -11.56 -6.22
C MET A 190 9.29 -12.65 -5.21
N THR A 191 8.04 -13.10 -5.21
CA THR A 191 7.50 -14.09 -4.26
C THR A 191 6.87 -15.26 -5.00
N ARG A 192 6.60 -16.36 -4.29
CA ARG A 192 5.99 -17.54 -4.91
C ARG A 192 4.55 -17.70 -4.44
N PRO A 193 3.60 -17.95 -5.35
CA PRO A 193 2.19 -18.06 -4.98
C PRO A 193 1.86 -19.34 -4.20
N ASP A 194 2.78 -20.30 -4.09
CA ASP A 194 2.58 -21.50 -3.28
C ASP A 194 2.93 -21.30 -1.79
N ASP A 195 3.68 -20.26 -1.44
CA ASP A 195 4.08 -19.96 -0.06
C ASP A 195 3.75 -18.53 0.41
N THR A 196 3.33 -17.64 -0.49
CA THR A 196 3.07 -16.24 -0.19
C THR A 196 1.61 -15.87 -0.45
N LEU A 197 0.90 -15.43 0.59
CA LEU A 197 -0.42 -14.80 0.47
C LEU A 197 -0.24 -13.28 0.29
N LEU A 198 -0.62 -12.76 -0.87
CA LEU A 198 -0.69 -11.34 -1.17
C LEU A 198 -2.14 -10.88 -1.11
N VAL A 199 -2.41 -9.81 -0.36
CA VAL A 199 -3.74 -9.19 -0.22
C VAL A 199 -3.61 -7.70 -0.53
N VAL A 200 -4.47 -7.19 -1.42
CA VAL A 200 -4.60 -5.76 -1.74
C VAL A 200 -5.99 -5.30 -1.36
N THR A 201 -6.09 -4.20 -0.62
CA THR A 201 -7.35 -3.58 -0.20
C THR A 201 -7.13 -2.07 -0.04
N SER A 202 -8.22 -1.33 0.13
CA SER A 202 -8.19 0.03 0.69
C SER A 202 -8.63 0.02 2.16
N ASP A 203 -8.28 1.07 2.90
CA ASP A 203 -8.81 1.35 4.23
C ASP A 203 -10.18 2.05 4.17
N HIS A 204 -10.38 2.92 3.17
CA HIS A 204 -11.65 3.53 2.79
C HIS A 204 -11.60 4.03 1.32
N SER A 205 -12.69 4.64 0.84
CA SER A 205 -12.73 5.27 -0.49
C SER A 205 -12.66 6.80 -0.40
N HIS A 206 -13.01 7.51 -1.48
CA HIS A 206 -13.20 8.96 -1.58
C HIS A 206 -14.52 9.30 -2.28
N VAL A 207 -14.98 10.54 -2.14
CA VAL A 207 -16.15 11.03 -2.92
C VAL A 207 -15.77 11.41 -4.36
N PHE A 208 -14.91 10.59 -4.95
CA PHE A 208 -14.38 10.69 -6.30
C PHE A 208 -15.28 9.89 -7.25
N ALA A 209 -15.65 10.49 -8.38
CA ALA A 209 -16.50 9.86 -9.37
C ALA A 209 -15.90 9.97 -10.77
N PHE A 210 -15.99 8.86 -11.50
CA PHE A 210 -15.80 8.80 -12.94
C PHE A 210 -17.18 8.68 -13.59
N GLY A 211 -17.57 9.71 -14.34
CA GLY A 211 -18.88 9.79 -14.98
C GLY A 211 -18.82 10.21 -16.45
N GLY A 212 -19.91 10.87 -16.89
CA GLY A 212 -20.04 11.38 -18.25
C GLY A 212 -20.31 10.29 -19.30
N THR A 213 -20.10 10.64 -20.56
CA THR A 213 -20.16 9.72 -21.71
C THR A 213 -18.92 9.84 -22.61
N PRO A 214 -17.69 9.80 -22.06
CA PRO A 214 -16.48 9.90 -22.87
C PRO A 214 -16.37 8.68 -23.80
N LYS A 215 -15.89 8.92 -25.01
CA LYS A 215 -15.59 7.88 -26.00
C LYS A 215 -14.40 7.05 -25.52
N ARG A 216 -14.36 5.78 -25.94
CA ARG A 216 -13.21 4.92 -25.69
C ARG A 216 -11.92 5.57 -26.21
N GLY A 217 -10.90 5.64 -25.35
CA GLY A 217 -9.62 6.28 -25.65
C GLY A 217 -9.56 7.77 -25.32
N ASN A 218 -10.64 8.36 -24.81
CA ASN A 218 -10.58 9.71 -24.22
C ASN A 218 -9.64 9.70 -23.00
N PRO A 219 -8.79 10.73 -22.83
CA PRO A 219 -7.96 10.86 -21.64
C PRO A 219 -8.83 10.89 -20.38
N ILE A 220 -8.47 10.11 -19.36
CA ILE A 220 -9.27 10.02 -18.12
C ILE A 220 -9.27 11.35 -17.36
N LEU A 221 -8.18 12.12 -17.45
CA LEU A 221 -8.06 13.47 -16.86
C LEU A 221 -8.68 14.57 -17.75
N GLY A 222 -9.12 14.20 -18.96
CA GLY A 222 -9.64 15.12 -19.94
C GLY A 222 -11.11 15.51 -19.73
N LEU A 223 -11.55 16.44 -20.57
CA LEU A 223 -12.95 16.81 -20.72
C LEU A 223 -13.78 15.65 -21.27
N ASP A 224 -15.05 15.61 -20.90
CA ASP A 224 -16.03 14.77 -21.58
C ASP A 224 -16.17 15.20 -23.05
N ASN A 225 -16.52 14.27 -23.93
CA ASN A 225 -16.76 14.59 -25.35
C ASN A 225 -18.09 15.32 -25.60
N LYS A 226 -18.94 15.43 -24.59
CA LYS A 226 -20.18 16.22 -24.60
C LYS A 226 -20.13 17.29 -23.52
N GLU A 227 -20.59 18.47 -23.88
CA GLU A 227 -20.86 19.54 -22.92
C GLU A 227 -22.12 19.22 -22.10
N SER A 228 -22.25 19.91 -20.97
CA SER A 228 -23.47 19.90 -20.17
C SER A 228 -24.64 20.45 -20.99
N ASP A 229 -25.81 19.79 -20.93
CA ASP A 229 -27.03 20.18 -21.64
C ASP A 229 -27.82 21.30 -20.93
N VAL A 230 -27.35 21.72 -19.73
CA VAL A 230 -27.98 22.77 -18.92
C VAL A 230 -27.28 24.11 -19.08
N ASP A 231 -25.95 24.13 -18.93
CA ASP A 231 -25.13 25.36 -18.97
C ASP A 231 -24.27 25.47 -20.25
N TYR A 232 -24.28 24.44 -21.11
CA TYR A 232 -23.49 24.37 -22.34
C TYR A 232 -22.00 24.59 -22.13
N MET A 233 -21.49 24.25 -20.93
CA MET A 233 -20.07 24.31 -20.61
C MET A 233 -19.46 22.91 -20.61
N PRO A 234 -18.18 22.76 -21.00
CA PRO A 234 -17.46 21.52 -20.82
C PRO A 234 -17.31 21.17 -19.33
N TYR A 235 -17.14 19.88 -19.05
CA TYR A 235 -16.85 19.34 -17.72
C TYR A 235 -15.88 18.17 -17.84
N THR A 236 -15.13 17.89 -16.78
CA THR A 236 -14.17 16.79 -16.74
C THR A 236 -14.86 15.44 -16.58
N THR A 237 -14.23 14.41 -17.12
CA THR A 237 -14.62 13.00 -16.93
C THR A 237 -14.63 12.60 -15.45
N LEU A 238 -13.71 13.17 -14.67
CA LEU A 238 -13.54 12.97 -13.25
C LEU A 238 -14.02 14.17 -12.45
N LEU A 239 -14.77 13.92 -11.39
CA LEU A 239 -15.32 14.95 -10.49
C LEU A 239 -15.27 14.48 -9.04
N TYR A 240 -15.40 15.43 -8.12
CA TYR A 240 -15.54 15.14 -6.69
C TYR A 240 -16.85 15.70 -6.14
N ALA A 241 -17.44 15.04 -5.14
CA ALA A 241 -18.63 15.59 -4.51
C ALA A 241 -18.32 16.83 -3.66
N ASN A 242 -17.14 16.88 -3.02
CA ASN A 242 -16.72 18.04 -2.23
C ASN A 242 -15.20 18.25 -2.30
N GLY A 243 -14.70 19.29 -1.64
CA GLY A 243 -13.26 19.58 -1.57
C GLY A 243 -12.88 20.93 -2.13
N PRO A 244 -11.57 21.18 -2.32
CA PRO A 244 -11.06 22.48 -2.75
C PRO A 244 -11.39 22.84 -4.21
N GLY A 245 -11.84 21.88 -5.01
CA GLY A 245 -12.22 22.07 -6.42
C GLY A 245 -13.46 22.93 -6.66
N TYR A 246 -14.24 23.24 -5.63
CA TYR A 246 -15.37 24.16 -5.76
C TYR A 246 -14.87 25.58 -6.06
N ASN A 247 -15.20 26.09 -7.24
CA ASN A 247 -14.70 27.40 -7.66
C ASN A 247 -15.58 28.55 -7.14
N ARG A 248 -15.14 29.17 -6.04
CA ARG A 248 -15.84 30.28 -5.39
C ARG A 248 -15.88 31.58 -6.21
N ASN A 249 -15.11 31.68 -7.29
CA ASN A 249 -15.12 32.86 -8.16
C ASN A 249 -16.36 32.89 -9.07
N PHE A 250 -17.06 31.77 -9.20
CA PHE A 250 -18.29 31.66 -9.99
C PHE A 250 -19.49 31.45 -9.04
N PRO A 251 -20.61 32.21 -9.20
CA PRO A 251 -21.77 32.10 -8.31
C PRO A 251 -22.35 30.68 -8.21
N THR A 252 -22.24 29.90 -9.28
CA THR A 252 -22.73 28.52 -9.38
C THR A 252 -21.66 27.47 -9.05
N GLY A 253 -20.42 27.88 -8.75
CA GLY A 253 -19.27 26.99 -8.65
C GLY A 253 -18.76 26.46 -10.00
N ARG A 254 -19.49 26.71 -11.09
CA ARG A 254 -19.18 26.23 -12.45
C ARG A 254 -18.26 27.20 -13.17
N GLU A 255 -17.08 26.71 -13.54
CA GLU A 255 -16.14 27.38 -14.43
C GLU A 255 -16.19 26.74 -15.83
N ASN A 256 -16.13 27.56 -16.88
CA ASN A 256 -15.98 27.08 -18.25
C ASN A 256 -14.53 26.60 -18.47
N LEU A 257 -14.36 25.34 -18.86
CA LEU A 257 -13.07 24.66 -19.00
C LEU A 257 -12.51 24.64 -20.44
N THR A 258 -13.12 25.30 -21.42
CA THR A 258 -12.70 25.23 -22.84
C THR A 258 -11.20 25.56 -23.04
N ASP A 259 -10.69 26.58 -22.35
CA ASP A 259 -9.30 27.02 -22.46
C ASP A 259 -8.42 26.54 -21.29
N LYS A 260 -8.87 25.50 -20.57
CA LYS A 260 -8.15 24.93 -19.43
C LYS A 260 -7.48 23.63 -19.83
N ASP A 261 -6.20 23.53 -19.49
CA ASP A 261 -5.53 22.23 -19.48
C ASP A 261 -5.99 21.45 -18.24
N THR A 262 -6.94 20.53 -18.43
CA THR A 262 -7.45 19.68 -17.36
C THR A 262 -6.57 18.46 -17.08
N GLU A 263 -5.59 18.20 -17.95
CA GLU A 263 -4.63 17.10 -17.80
C GLU A 263 -3.36 17.56 -17.05
N ASP A 264 -3.17 18.87 -16.87
CA ASP A 264 -2.08 19.44 -16.06
C ASP A 264 -1.99 18.76 -14.68
N ILE A 265 -0.77 18.46 -14.27
CA ILE A 265 -0.46 17.80 -12.99
C ILE A 265 -1.06 18.53 -11.78
N ASN A 266 -1.20 19.85 -11.84
CA ASN A 266 -1.75 20.70 -10.78
C ASN A 266 -3.22 21.04 -10.97
N TYR A 267 -3.88 20.52 -12.02
CA TYR A 267 -5.31 20.72 -12.18
C TYR A 267 -6.08 20.11 -11.01
N VAL A 268 -7.01 20.90 -10.46
CA VAL A 268 -7.88 20.51 -9.35
C VAL A 268 -9.27 20.29 -9.93
N GLN A 269 -9.76 19.05 -9.94
CA GLN A 269 -11.07 18.72 -10.49
C GLN A 269 -12.17 19.45 -9.73
N GLN A 270 -13.20 19.89 -10.46
CA GLN A 270 -14.33 20.61 -9.88
C GLN A 270 -15.07 19.75 -8.85
N SER A 271 -15.61 20.41 -7.82
CA SER A 271 -16.44 19.77 -6.80
C SER A 271 -17.71 20.53 -6.45
N ALA A 272 -18.72 19.82 -5.93
CA ALA A 272 -20.04 20.40 -5.70
C ALA A 272 -20.16 21.15 -4.37
N VAL A 273 -19.48 20.71 -3.31
CA VAL A 273 -19.51 21.36 -1.98
C VAL A 273 -18.12 21.87 -1.58
N PRO A 274 -17.97 23.17 -1.26
CA PRO A 274 -16.65 23.72 -0.94
C PRO A 274 -16.12 23.21 0.40
N ARG A 275 -14.95 22.59 0.37
CA ARG A 275 -14.17 22.25 1.56
C ARG A 275 -12.70 22.55 1.36
N ARG A 276 -11.93 22.66 2.45
CA ARG A 276 -10.47 22.74 2.36
C ARG A 276 -9.85 21.43 1.87
N TRP A 277 -10.47 20.32 2.25
CA TRP A 277 -10.09 18.98 1.88
C TRP A 277 -11.35 18.19 1.53
N ASP A 278 -11.25 17.36 0.50
CA ASP A 278 -12.24 16.33 0.17
C ASP A 278 -12.51 15.40 1.36
N THR A 279 -13.64 14.70 1.36
CA THR A 279 -13.96 13.68 2.38
C THR A 279 -13.73 12.28 1.84
N HIS A 280 -13.39 11.36 2.75
CA HIS A 280 -13.45 9.93 2.43
C HIS A 280 -14.86 9.51 1.96
N GLY A 281 -14.89 8.48 1.13
CA GLY A 281 -16.08 7.75 0.71
C GLY A 281 -16.41 6.64 1.71
N GLY A 282 -17.70 6.36 1.87
CA GLY A 282 -18.21 5.38 2.83
C GLY A 282 -18.74 4.10 2.19
N GLU A 283 -18.54 3.93 0.89
CA GLU A 283 -18.89 2.71 0.16
C GLU A 283 -17.86 1.60 0.37
N ASP A 284 -18.30 0.37 0.09
CA ASP A 284 -17.44 -0.81 0.18
C ASP A 284 -16.23 -0.69 -0.76
N VAL A 285 -15.06 -1.13 -0.27
CA VAL A 285 -13.81 -1.17 -1.03
C VAL A 285 -13.44 -2.61 -1.40
N PRO A 286 -12.80 -2.85 -2.54
CA PRO A 286 -12.47 -4.20 -2.98
C PRO A 286 -11.33 -4.80 -2.15
N VAL A 287 -11.38 -6.12 -1.99
CA VAL A 287 -10.27 -6.93 -1.47
C VAL A 287 -9.86 -7.93 -2.54
N TYR A 288 -8.61 -7.86 -3.00
CA TYR A 288 -8.01 -8.81 -3.91
C TYR A 288 -7.03 -9.70 -3.15
N ALA A 289 -7.01 -11.00 -3.43
CA ALA A 289 -6.10 -11.94 -2.79
C ALA A 289 -5.51 -12.94 -3.79
N HIS A 290 -4.23 -13.28 -3.59
CA HIS A 290 -3.49 -14.24 -4.39
C HIS A 290 -2.59 -15.10 -3.50
N GLY A 291 -2.50 -16.40 -3.77
CA GLY A 291 -1.66 -17.34 -3.02
C GLY A 291 -2.41 -18.22 -2.00
N PRO A 292 -1.72 -18.77 -0.98
CA PRO A 292 -2.31 -19.74 -0.05
C PRO A 292 -3.52 -19.17 0.67
N MET A 293 -4.62 -19.93 0.66
CA MET A 293 -5.90 -19.56 1.27
C MET A 293 -6.58 -18.30 0.68
N ALA A 294 -6.17 -17.80 -0.49
CA ALA A 294 -6.81 -16.64 -1.14
C ALA A 294 -8.34 -16.82 -1.36
N HIS A 295 -8.81 -18.07 -1.48
CA HIS A 295 -10.24 -18.40 -1.59
C HIS A 295 -11.09 -18.02 -0.36
N LEU A 296 -10.47 -17.64 0.76
CA LEU A 296 -11.15 -17.11 1.95
C LEU A 296 -11.67 -15.67 1.74
N PHE A 297 -11.14 -14.94 0.76
CA PHE A 297 -11.52 -13.56 0.45
C PHE A 297 -12.57 -13.57 -0.66
N ARG A 298 -13.82 -13.82 -0.29
CA ARG A 298 -14.96 -13.89 -1.23
C ARG A 298 -16.24 -13.37 -0.60
N GLY A 299 -17.12 -12.78 -1.42
CA GLY A 299 -18.38 -12.20 -0.97
C GLY A 299 -18.20 -10.80 -0.37
N VAL A 300 -19.08 -10.43 0.55
CA VAL A 300 -19.03 -9.18 1.31
C VAL A 300 -18.46 -9.48 2.70
N LEU A 301 -17.45 -8.72 3.10
CA LEU A 301 -16.65 -8.98 4.29
C LEU A 301 -16.56 -7.71 5.13
N GLU A 302 -16.68 -7.86 6.45
CA GLU A 302 -16.28 -6.78 7.37
C GLU A 302 -14.78 -6.54 7.25
N GLN A 303 -14.33 -5.28 7.29
CA GLN A 303 -12.89 -4.95 7.12
C GLN A 303 -12.01 -5.67 8.15
N THR A 304 -12.53 -5.88 9.38
CA THR A 304 -11.84 -6.62 10.44
C THR A 304 -11.58 -8.09 10.09
N TYR A 305 -12.31 -8.67 9.14
CA TYR A 305 -12.08 -10.04 8.67
C TYR A 305 -10.69 -10.23 8.04
N ILE A 306 -10.18 -9.21 7.35
CA ILE A 306 -8.92 -9.28 6.59
C ILE A 306 -7.75 -9.79 7.45
N PRO A 307 -7.39 -9.16 8.58
CA PRO A 307 -6.31 -9.65 9.42
C PRO A 307 -6.59 -11.02 10.05
N HIS A 308 -7.85 -11.38 10.33
CA HIS A 308 -8.19 -12.72 10.82
C HIS A 308 -7.93 -13.80 9.78
N ALA A 309 -8.35 -13.58 8.53
CA ALA A 309 -8.11 -14.49 7.42
C ALA A 309 -6.60 -14.63 7.11
N MET A 310 -5.84 -13.53 7.14
CA MET A 310 -4.39 -13.55 7.00
C MET A 310 -3.72 -14.32 8.15
N ALA A 311 -4.12 -14.06 9.40
CA ALA A 311 -3.58 -14.75 10.57
C ALA A 311 -3.86 -16.26 10.53
N TYR A 312 -5.05 -16.63 10.06
CA TYR A 312 -5.43 -18.00 9.81
C TYR A 312 -4.57 -18.67 8.74
N ALA A 313 -4.37 -18.02 7.59
CA ALA A 313 -3.56 -18.54 6.50
C ALA A 313 -2.09 -18.73 6.89
N ALA A 314 -1.56 -17.80 7.70
CA ALA A 314 -0.18 -17.82 8.18
C ALA A 314 0.02 -18.63 9.47
N CYS A 315 -1.04 -19.19 10.06
CA CYS A 315 -0.98 -19.96 11.30
C CYS A 315 -0.37 -19.19 12.48
N ILE A 316 -0.75 -17.93 12.64
CA ILE A 316 -0.28 -17.04 13.70
C ILE A 316 -1.42 -16.64 14.65
N GLY A 317 -1.04 -16.08 15.80
CA GLY A 317 -2.00 -15.66 16.83
C GLY A 317 -2.85 -16.82 17.34
N HIS A 318 -4.17 -16.60 17.44
CA HIS A 318 -5.12 -17.60 17.92
C HIS A 318 -5.28 -18.82 17.00
N HIS A 319 -4.79 -18.76 15.76
CA HIS A 319 -4.93 -19.84 14.76
C HIS A 319 -3.71 -20.75 14.66
N ARG A 320 -2.70 -20.54 15.51
CA ARG A 320 -1.46 -21.34 15.50
C ARG A 320 -1.72 -22.85 15.63
N ASP A 321 -2.59 -23.22 16.57
CA ASP A 321 -2.86 -24.63 16.89
C ASP A 321 -3.81 -25.30 15.86
N ASP A 322 -4.68 -24.52 15.22
CA ASP A 322 -5.62 -25.01 14.20
C ASP A 322 -4.89 -25.58 12.98
N CYS A 323 -3.80 -24.94 12.59
CA CYS A 323 -2.94 -25.40 11.50
C CYS A 323 -2.14 -26.65 11.85
N GLU A 324 -1.65 -26.75 13.08
CA GLU A 324 -0.95 -27.96 13.56
C GLU A 324 -1.87 -29.18 13.53
N ARG A 325 -3.13 -29.00 13.95
CA ARG A 325 -4.15 -30.05 13.87
C ARG A 325 -4.39 -30.48 12.42
N ARG A 326 -4.46 -29.55 11.47
CA ARG A 326 -4.60 -29.87 10.04
C ARG A 326 -3.39 -30.61 9.48
N ARG A 327 -2.15 -30.24 9.83
CA ARG A 327 -0.96 -30.99 9.43
C ARG A 327 -0.97 -32.42 9.97
N ARG A 328 -1.43 -32.63 11.21
CA ARG A 328 -1.55 -33.96 11.83
C ARG A 328 -2.67 -34.81 11.21
N HIS A 329 -3.79 -34.21 10.81
CA HIS A 329 -4.91 -34.94 10.18
C HIS A 329 -4.82 -35.06 8.64
N ALA A 330 -4.00 -34.26 7.96
CA ALA A 330 -3.77 -34.37 6.52
C ALA A 330 -3.13 -35.71 6.13
N PHE A 331 -2.47 -36.40 7.07
CA PHE A 331 -1.97 -37.78 6.90
C PHE A 331 -3.02 -38.88 7.15
N HIS A 332 -4.31 -38.53 7.23
CA HIS A 332 -5.42 -39.49 7.39
C HIS A 332 -6.55 -39.33 6.37
N ARG A 333 -6.32 -38.63 5.25
CA ARG A 333 -7.17 -38.86 4.07
C ARG A 333 -6.68 -40.11 3.37
N GLN A 334 -7.30 -41.25 3.71
CA GLN A 334 -7.40 -42.35 2.75
C GLN A 334 -7.92 -41.76 1.44
N VAL A 335 -7.10 -41.87 0.40
CA VAL A 335 -7.56 -41.67 -0.97
C VAL A 335 -8.66 -42.69 -1.18
N ILE A 336 -9.91 -42.24 -1.13
CA ILE A 336 -11.02 -43.05 -1.64
C ILE A 336 -10.83 -43.00 -3.15
N ASP A 337 -10.26 -44.07 -3.68
CA ASP A 337 -10.13 -44.28 -5.11
C ASP A 337 -11.55 -44.46 -5.66
N CYS A 338 -12.09 -43.42 -6.30
CA CYS A 338 -13.36 -43.53 -7.00
C CYS A 338 -13.08 -44.30 -8.29
N PRO A 339 -13.61 -45.54 -8.47
CA PRO A 339 -13.43 -46.24 -9.72
C PRO A 339 -14.06 -45.42 -10.85
N SER A 340 -13.25 -45.14 -11.88
CA SER A 340 -13.71 -44.51 -13.12
C SER A 340 -14.87 -45.34 -13.69
N PRO A 341 -16.00 -44.72 -14.10
CA PRO A 341 -17.07 -45.45 -14.75
C PRO A 341 -16.54 -45.99 -16.07
N HIS A 342 -16.34 -47.31 -16.13
CA HIS A 342 -16.11 -48.02 -17.37
C HIS A 342 -17.31 -47.77 -18.30
N VAL A 343 -17.07 -47.04 -19.39
CA VAL A 343 -17.97 -47.02 -20.54
C VAL A 343 -17.62 -48.26 -21.37
N GLU A 344 -18.53 -49.24 -21.40
CA GLU A 344 -18.48 -50.33 -22.35
C GLU A 344 -18.55 -49.75 -23.77
N SER A 345 -17.47 -49.93 -24.55
CA SER A 345 -17.44 -49.55 -25.95
C SER A 345 -18.02 -50.68 -26.81
N SER A 346 -19.26 -50.51 -27.25
CA SER A 346 -19.77 -51.25 -28.41
C SER A 346 -20.38 -50.28 -29.40
N THR A 347 -19.60 -49.90 -30.42
CA THR A 347 -20.09 -49.70 -31.80
C THR A 347 -18.92 -49.32 -32.72
N ARG A 348 -18.72 -50.15 -33.75
CA ARG A 348 -17.93 -49.84 -34.95
C ARG A 348 -18.69 -48.83 -35.79
N VAL A 349 -18.08 -47.70 -36.17
CA VAL A 349 -18.30 -47.01 -37.45
C VAL A 349 -16.98 -46.37 -37.92
N THR A 350 -16.86 -46.33 -39.24
CA THR A 350 -15.73 -46.10 -40.15
C THR A 350 -15.05 -44.73 -40.13
N SER A 351 -13.72 -44.78 -40.26
CA SER A 351 -12.77 -43.87 -40.93
C SER A 351 -13.28 -42.53 -41.48
N TYR A 352 -12.73 -41.42 -40.96
CA TYR A 352 -12.22 -40.28 -41.74
C TYR A 352 -11.12 -39.55 -40.94
N ASP A 353 -10.06 -39.15 -41.66
CA ASP A 353 -8.92 -38.34 -41.19
C ASP A 353 -9.35 -36.98 -40.63
N LEU A 354 -8.69 -36.52 -39.54
CA LEU A 354 -7.97 -35.24 -39.49
C LEU A 354 -7.37 -34.95 -38.09
N ALA A 355 -6.08 -34.60 -38.12
CA ALA A 355 -5.33 -33.68 -37.25
C ALA A 355 -5.11 -33.97 -35.75
N LEU A 356 -3.82 -34.14 -35.45
CA LEU A 356 -3.13 -34.00 -34.17
C LEU A 356 -3.63 -32.86 -33.27
N LEU A 357 -3.80 -33.14 -31.99
CA LEU A 357 -3.04 -32.51 -30.91
C LEU A 357 -3.13 -33.34 -29.61
N TRP A 358 -2.00 -33.87 -29.20
CA TRP A 358 -1.75 -34.52 -27.90
C TRP A 358 -1.12 -33.52 -26.92
N LEU A 359 -1.24 -33.86 -25.62
CA LEU A 359 -0.60 -33.31 -24.41
C LEU A 359 -1.35 -32.12 -23.78
N MET A 360 -2.04 -32.21 -22.63
CA MET A 360 -1.82 -32.97 -21.38
C MET A 360 -0.43 -32.75 -20.76
N VAL A 361 -0.35 -31.88 -19.75
CA VAL A 361 0.63 -32.02 -18.67
C VAL A 361 -0.11 -31.93 -17.34
N ILE A 362 -0.22 -33.10 -16.70
CA ILE A 362 -0.44 -33.30 -15.28
C ILE A 362 0.90 -33.05 -14.58
N GLY A 363 0.90 -32.27 -13.50
CA GLY A 363 2.05 -32.08 -12.62
C GLY A 363 1.60 -32.10 -11.16
N LEU A 364 1.55 -33.29 -10.59
CA LEU A 364 1.40 -33.58 -9.16
C LEU A 364 2.80 -33.84 -8.56
N LEU A 365 2.89 -33.69 -7.22
CA LEU A 365 3.99 -33.96 -6.27
C LEU A 365 5.01 -32.83 -6.04
N ILE A 366 4.99 -32.18 -4.86
CA ILE A 366 5.35 -32.61 -3.48
C ILE A 366 6.88 -32.67 -3.28
N ARG A 367 7.39 -31.68 -2.54
CA ARG A 367 7.97 -31.86 -1.19
C ARG A 367 7.80 -30.60 -0.36
#